data_AF-A0A5N6YV97-F1
#
_entry.id   AF-A0A5N6YV97-F1
#
_cell.length_a   1.000
_cell.length_b   1.000
_cell.length_c   1.000
_cell.angle_alpha   90.00
_cell.angle_beta   90.00
_cell.angle_gamma   90.00
#
_symmetry.space_group_name_H-M   'P 1'
#
loop_
_entity.id
_entity.type
_entity.pdbx_description
1 polymer ?
#
loop_
_entity_poly.entity_id
_entity_poly.type
_entity_poly.pdbx_seq_one_letter_code
_entity_poly.pdbx_strand_id
1 'polypeptide(L)'
;MSVRCLRTDYDIAAVYSYQTEITRPLIDLNSLDLPKILHIRNFWLRHLLNADEATFYTSYAKLPASQRPQLRASINENVELNTSWLGYWSKTSREACIHPYPETFIQLENRQTCADLNSHWIQEDTDPLLLQIKPDPDILNWPPEFDKIIPMIGPETQRLYFRGLQRFADDVYPVRGFTEPIRAPQGGFPGWQRICFAIYAADRERLPLLLETGKSGRYNDEDGCLLNELWPPVELETDFLWCQGYEGVIFPGGKIMVGQWVDMINTTESGPFIFWDFR
;
A
#
# COMPACT_ATOMS: atom_id res chain seq x y z
N MET A 1 11.78 -6.04 25.88
CA MET A 1 10.35 -6.22 26.23
C MET A 1 9.54 -5.86 25.01
N SER A 2 8.78 -6.80 24.44
CA SER A 2 7.76 -6.46 23.43
C SER A 2 6.54 -5.94 24.20
N VAL A 3 6.23 -4.66 24.08
CA VAL A 3 4.99 -4.10 24.62
C VAL A 3 3.85 -4.67 23.78
N ARG A 4 2.98 -5.48 24.38
CA ARG A 4 1.81 -6.05 23.69
C ARG A 4 0.82 -4.92 23.41
N CYS A 5 0.50 -4.69 22.14
CA CYS A 5 -0.52 -3.73 21.72
C CYS A 5 -1.93 -4.31 21.94
N LEU A 6 -2.76 -3.60 22.70
CA LEU A 6 -4.15 -3.93 23.01
C LEU A 6 -5.11 -3.34 21.97
N ARG A 7 -6.32 -3.90 21.83
CA ARG A 7 -7.38 -3.28 20.99
C ARG A 7 -7.79 -1.89 21.51
N THR A 8 -7.50 -1.58 22.76
CA THR A 8 -7.68 -0.24 23.36
C THR A 8 -6.59 0.76 22.99
N ASP A 9 -5.51 0.33 22.32
CA ASP A 9 -4.39 1.19 21.95
C ASP A 9 -4.56 1.81 20.56
N TYR A 10 -5.66 1.51 19.86
CA TYR A 10 -6.05 2.16 18.63
C TYR A 10 -7.57 2.26 18.48
N ASP A 11 -8.02 3.25 17.72
CA ASP A 11 -9.42 3.37 17.31
C ASP A 11 -9.59 2.72 15.93
N ILE A 12 -10.37 1.65 15.85
CA ILE A 12 -10.63 0.93 14.61
C ILE A 12 -11.40 1.79 13.59
N ALA A 13 -12.24 2.73 14.03
CA ALA A 13 -12.91 3.66 13.12
C ALA A 13 -11.90 4.59 12.44
N ALA A 14 -10.90 5.08 13.20
CA ALA A 14 -9.82 5.88 12.63
C ALA A 14 -8.96 5.07 11.64
N VAL A 15 -8.69 3.79 11.94
CA VAL A 15 -7.93 2.88 11.06
C VAL A 15 -8.59 2.66 9.71
N TYR A 16 -9.92 2.58 9.67
CA TYR A 16 -10.71 2.34 8.44
C TYR A 16 -11.32 3.61 7.84
N SER A 17 -11.10 4.79 8.43
CA SER A 17 -11.84 6.02 8.08
C SER A 17 -13.35 5.78 8.07
N TYR A 18 -13.86 5.07 9.09
CA TYR A 18 -15.23 4.55 9.11
C TYR A 18 -16.25 5.65 8.86
N GLN A 19 -17.12 5.44 7.87
CA GLN A 19 -18.17 6.39 7.43
C GLN A 19 -17.66 7.78 7.04
N THR A 20 -16.37 7.92 6.71
CA THR A 20 -15.80 9.17 6.19
C THR A 20 -15.84 9.15 4.66
N GLU A 21 -16.12 10.30 4.05
CA GLU A 21 -16.04 10.45 2.59
C GLU A 21 -14.59 10.23 2.11
N ILE A 22 -14.41 9.28 1.17
CA ILE A 22 -13.12 8.88 0.62
C ILE A 22 -12.49 9.97 -0.28
N THR A 23 -13.27 10.97 -0.69
CA THR A 23 -12.80 12.08 -1.53
C THR A 23 -11.81 13.01 -0.84
N ARG A 24 -11.64 12.90 0.48
CA ARG A 24 -10.65 13.69 1.22
C ARG A 24 -9.33 12.93 1.27
N PRO A 25 -8.21 13.56 0.87
CA PRO A 25 -6.90 12.94 1.01
C PRO A 25 -6.63 12.55 2.45
N LEU A 26 -6.12 11.34 2.64
CA LEU A 26 -5.66 10.88 3.94
C LEU A 26 -4.51 11.76 4.46
N ILE A 27 -3.66 12.27 3.56
CA ILE A 27 -2.42 12.96 3.90
C ILE A 27 -2.47 14.42 3.46
N ASP A 28 -2.45 15.33 4.45
CA ASP A 28 -2.17 16.75 4.23
C ASP A 28 -0.66 17.00 4.32
N LEU A 29 -0.09 17.61 3.27
CA LEU A 29 1.34 17.92 3.18
C LEU A 29 1.80 19.02 4.16
N ASN A 30 0.87 19.81 4.71
CA ASN A 30 1.17 20.85 5.67
C ASN A 30 1.09 20.36 7.12
N SER A 31 0.10 19.51 7.41
CA SER A 31 -0.19 19.03 8.76
C SER A 31 -0.64 17.58 8.75
N LEU A 32 0.30 16.67 8.96
CA LEU A 32 0.01 15.25 9.00
C LEU A 32 -0.84 14.90 10.24
N ASP A 33 -1.92 14.15 10.06
CA ASP A 33 -2.71 13.57 11.16
C ASP A 33 -1.93 12.40 11.82
N LEU A 34 -0.95 12.77 12.64
CA LEU A 34 -0.13 11.82 13.38
C LEU A 34 -0.96 10.87 14.27
N PRO A 35 -2.02 11.32 14.98
CA PRO A 35 -2.91 10.40 15.69
C PRO A 35 -3.47 9.28 14.80
N LYS A 36 -4.00 9.60 13.62
CA LYS A 36 -4.52 8.58 12.70
C LYS A 36 -3.45 7.61 12.21
N ILE A 37 -2.27 8.12 11.85
CA ILE A 37 -1.12 7.29 11.48
C ILE A 37 -0.69 6.35 12.62
N LEU A 38 -0.74 6.81 13.87
CA LEU A 38 -0.46 5.99 15.05
C LEU A 38 -1.52 4.90 15.25
N HIS A 39 -2.80 5.18 15.02
CA HIS A 39 -3.84 4.16 15.07
C HIS A 39 -3.61 3.06 14.03
N ILE A 40 -3.31 3.42 12.77
CA ILE A 40 -2.99 2.45 11.70
C ILE A 40 -1.76 1.61 12.08
N ARG A 41 -0.70 2.25 12.58
CA ARG A 41 0.51 1.55 13.04
C ARG A 41 0.19 0.56 14.17
N ASN A 42 -0.59 0.98 15.17
CA ASN A 42 -0.89 0.15 16.34
C ASN A 42 -1.81 -1.03 15.97
N PHE A 43 -2.74 -0.84 15.04
CA PHE A 43 -3.50 -1.93 14.42
C PHE A 43 -2.54 -3.01 13.87
N TRP A 44 -1.61 -2.61 12.99
CA TRP A 44 -0.65 -3.56 12.43
C TRP A 44 0.26 -4.21 13.46
N LEU A 45 0.75 -3.46 14.46
CA LEU A 45 1.56 -4.03 15.53
C LEU A 45 0.83 -5.13 16.28
N ARG A 46 -0.47 -4.93 16.59
CA ARG A 46 -1.26 -5.97 17.25
C ARG A 46 -1.46 -7.17 16.34
N HIS A 47 -1.94 -6.93 15.12
CA HIS A 47 -2.30 -7.96 14.16
C HIS A 47 -1.10 -8.81 13.69
N LEU A 48 0.11 -8.25 13.70
CA LEU A 48 1.35 -8.95 13.34
C LEU A 48 2.07 -9.60 14.53
N LEU A 49 1.99 -9.03 15.74
CA LEU A 49 2.82 -9.46 16.88
C LEU A 49 2.05 -10.18 17.99
N ASN A 50 0.72 -10.16 17.97
CA ASN A 50 -0.10 -10.82 18.98
C ASN A 50 -0.72 -12.12 18.45
N ALA A 51 -0.28 -13.26 18.99
CA ALA A 51 -0.82 -14.58 18.64
C ALA A 51 -2.31 -14.72 18.97
N ASP A 52 -2.80 -14.04 20.01
CA ASP A 52 -4.20 -14.11 20.45
C ASP A 52 -5.17 -13.48 19.44
N GLU A 53 -4.66 -12.60 18.56
CA GLU A 53 -5.48 -11.99 17.51
C GLU A 53 -5.79 -12.98 16.37
N ALA A 54 -4.98 -14.05 16.22
CA ALA A 54 -5.18 -15.13 15.26
C ALA A 54 -5.45 -14.65 13.80
N THR A 55 -4.76 -13.60 13.39
CA THR A 55 -4.80 -13.05 12.02
C THR A 55 -3.45 -13.26 11.33
N PHE A 56 -2.65 -12.21 11.16
CA PHE A 56 -1.38 -12.25 10.41
C PHE A 56 -0.19 -12.73 11.23
N TYR A 57 -0.37 -12.95 12.55
CA TYR A 57 0.72 -13.34 13.44
C TYR A 57 1.51 -14.53 12.90
N THR A 58 0.82 -15.56 12.40
CA THR A 58 1.52 -16.79 12.01
C THR A 58 2.32 -16.63 10.73
N SER A 59 1.79 -15.93 9.72
CA SER A 59 2.56 -15.64 8.49
C SER A 59 3.75 -14.73 8.80
N TYR A 60 3.54 -13.67 9.58
CA TYR A 60 4.61 -12.77 9.99
C TYR A 60 5.70 -13.48 10.82
N ALA A 61 5.31 -14.37 11.74
CA ALA A 61 6.21 -15.14 12.57
C ALA A 61 7.03 -16.18 11.79
N LYS A 62 6.58 -16.60 10.60
CA LYS A 62 7.33 -17.50 9.70
C LYS A 62 8.39 -16.78 8.88
N LEU A 63 8.28 -15.45 8.72
CA LEU A 63 9.24 -14.69 7.93
C LEU A 63 10.66 -14.84 8.49
N PRO A 64 11.69 -15.07 7.64
CA PRO A 64 13.09 -14.98 8.02
C PRO A 64 13.42 -13.66 8.72
N ALA A 65 14.37 -13.68 9.65
CA ALA A 65 14.77 -12.48 10.38
C ALA A 65 15.24 -11.35 9.44
N SER A 66 15.85 -11.68 8.31
CA SER A 66 16.26 -10.72 7.27
C SER A 66 15.07 -10.05 6.58
N GLN A 67 13.92 -10.71 6.50
CA GLN A 67 12.72 -10.21 5.83
C GLN A 67 11.79 -9.40 6.74
N ARG A 68 12.08 -9.35 8.05
CA ARG A 68 11.32 -8.56 9.02
C ARG A 68 11.83 -7.11 9.04
N PRO A 69 10.99 -6.15 9.46
CA PRO A 69 11.42 -4.76 9.63
C PRO A 69 12.69 -4.66 10.46
N GLN A 70 13.77 -4.13 9.86
CA GLN A 70 15.07 -3.96 10.53
C GLN A 70 15.13 -2.66 11.34
N LEU A 71 16.07 -2.62 12.30
CA LEU A 71 16.32 -1.45 13.11
C LEU A 71 16.78 -0.27 12.24
N ARG A 72 16.26 0.92 12.55
CA ARG A 72 16.42 2.16 11.76
C ARG A 72 17.89 2.45 11.40
N ALA A 73 18.14 2.79 10.14
CA ALA A 73 19.26 3.64 9.75
C ALA A 73 19.09 5.05 10.35
N SER A 74 20.13 5.88 10.32
CA SER A 74 20.10 7.24 10.88
C SER A 74 18.93 8.06 10.28
N ILE A 75 18.15 8.74 11.13
CA ILE A 75 17.02 9.59 10.73
C ILE A 75 17.45 10.73 9.79
N ASN A 76 18.75 11.04 9.73
CA ASN A 76 19.34 12.14 8.98
C ASN A 76 19.80 11.79 7.57
N GLU A 77 19.65 10.55 7.11
CA GLU A 77 20.03 10.18 5.75
C GLU A 77 18.92 10.61 4.77
N ASN A 78 19.30 11.29 3.68
CA ASN A 78 18.41 11.45 2.53
C ASN A 78 18.22 10.06 1.91
N VAL A 79 17.18 9.35 2.34
CA VAL A 79 16.92 8.00 1.88
C VAL A 79 16.18 8.07 0.55
N GLU A 80 16.86 7.61 -0.50
CA GLU A 80 16.22 7.33 -1.78
C GLU A 80 15.08 6.31 -1.60
N LEU A 81 14.05 6.42 -2.43
CA LEU A 81 12.92 5.48 -2.37
C LEU A 81 13.44 4.06 -2.63
N ASN A 82 13.30 3.17 -1.64
CA ASN A 82 13.69 1.78 -1.80
C ASN A 82 12.87 1.11 -2.92
N THR A 83 13.45 0.14 -3.59
CA THR A 83 12.88 -0.49 -4.78
C THR A 83 12.19 -1.82 -4.49
N SER A 84 12.26 -2.32 -3.25
CA SER A 84 11.68 -3.60 -2.86
C SER A 84 11.08 -3.52 -1.46
N TRP A 85 9.82 -3.88 -1.39
CA TRP A 85 8.99 -3.74 -0.20
C TRP A 85 8.24 -5.04 0.04
N LEU A 86 8.11 -5.42 1.30
CA LEU A 86 7.30 -6.53 1.76
C LEU A 86 6.19 -5.97 2.65
N GLY A 87 4.97 -6.45 2.51
CA GLY A 87 3.89 -5.88 3.29
C GLY A 87 2.56 -6.59 3.24
N TYR A 88 1.63 -6.08 4.02
CA TYR A 88 0.26 -6.57 4.13
C TYR A 88 -0.71 -5.49 3.69
N TRP A 89 -1.68 -5.89 2.87
CA TRP A 89 -2.81 -5.08 2.43
C TRP A 89 -3.89 -6.03 1.88
N SER A 90 -4.95 -5.51 1.28
CA SER A 90 -6.08 -6.33 0.83
C SER A 90 -6.16 -6.50 -0.69
N LYS A 91 -5.77 -7.66 -1.24
CA LYS A 91 -6.34 -8.11 -2.52
C LYS A 91 -7.82 -8.44 -2.29
N THR A 92 -8.67 -8.08 -3.25
CA THR A 92 -10.09 -8.46 -3.33
C THR A 92 -10.34 -9.82 -2.68
N SER A 93 -11.11 -9.80 -1.58
CA SER A 93 -11.60 -10.92 -0.78
C SER A 93 -10.73 -11.59 0.29
N ARG A 94 -9.45 -11.24 0.53
CA ARG A 94 -8.63 -12.13 1.39
C ARG A 94 -7.84 -11.60 2.58
N GLU A 95 -7.22 -10.43 2.57
CA GLU A 95 -6.13 -10.29 3.57
C GLU A 95 -6.16 -9.05 4.47
N ALA A 96 -6.77 -7.92 4.13
CA ALA A 96 -6.93 -6.81 5.10
C ALA A 96 -8.24 -6.01 4.95
N CYS A 97 -9.14 -6.51 4.11
CA CYS A 97 -10.47 -5.97 3.90
C CYS A 97 -11.40 -6.36 5.05
N ILE A 98 -12.53 -5.68 5.10
CA ILE A 98 -13.71 -6.16 5.80
C ILE A 98 -14.85 -6.19 4.79
N HIS A 99 -15.31 -7.39 4.44
CA HIS A 99 -16.42 -7.59 3.51
C HIS A 99 -17.48 -8.56 4.08
N PRO A 100 -18.78 -8.22 3.99
CA PRO A 100 -19.28 -6.90 3.58
C PRO A 100 -18.82 -5.81 4.56
N TYR A 101 -18.71 -4.57 4.08
CA TYR A 101 -18.29 -3.46 4.93
C TYR A 101 -19.28 -3.32 6.12
N PRO A 102 -18.81 -3.15 7.37
CA PRO A 102 -19.70 -3.19 8.53
C PRO A 102 -20.74 -2.07 8.53
N GLU A 103 -22.02 -2.44 8.64
CA GLU A 103 -23.12 -1.48 8.76
C GLU A 103 -23.08 -0.73 10.10
N THR A 104 -22.51 -1.36 11.12
CA THR A 104 -22.42 -0.80 12.47
C THR A 104 -20.98 -0.82 13.00
N PHE A 105 -20.64 0.17 13.82
CA PHE A 105 -19.36 0.23 14.50
C PHE A 105 -19.08 -1.02 15.37
N ILE A 106 -20.11 -1.58 16.02
CA ILE A 106 -19.98 -2.79 16.84
C ILE A 106 -19.52 -4.00 16.01
N GLN A 107 -20.01 -4.13 14.77
CA GLN A 107 -19.54 -5.18 13.86
C GLN A 107 -18.06 -5.00 13.51
N LEU A 108 -17.63 -3.76 13.27
CA LEU A 108 -16.24 -3.41 13.01
C LEU A 108 -15.34 -3.70 14.23
N GLU A 109 -15.78 -3.38 15.44
CA GLU A 109 -15.03 -3.68 16.68
C GLU A 109 -14.85 -5.19 16.91
N ASN A 110 -15.89 -5.97 16.60
CA ASN A 110 -15.87 -7.42 16.76
C ASN A 110 -14.96 -8.08 15.72
N ARG A 111 -15.10 -7.71 14.44
CA ARG A 111 -14.33 -8.26 13.32
C ARG A 111 -13.59 -7.14 12.59
N GLN A 112 -12.29 -7.06 12.87
CA GLN A 112 -11.42 -5.95 12.45
C GLN A 112 -10.65 -6.22 11.14
N THR A 113 -10.75 -7.43 10.60
CA THR A 113 -10.16 -7.84 9.31
C THR A 113 -10.81 -9.14 8.86
N CYS A 114 -10.79 -9.42 7.56
CA CYS A 114 -11.18 -10.70 7.01
C CYS A 114 -10.14 -11.79 7.25
N ALA A 115 -8.87 -11.47 7.52
CA ALA A 115 -7.75 -12.41 7.73
C ALA A 115 -7.84 -13.28 9.01
N ASP A 116 -9.04 -13.57 9.52
CA ASP A 116 -9.29 -14.44 10.65
C ASP A 116 -9.38 -15.93 10.23
N LEU A 117 -9.19 -16.83 11.21
CA LEU A 117 -9.27 -18.29 11.00
C LEU A 117 -10.65 -18.78 10.51
N ASN A 118 -11.71 -17.99 10.69
CA ASN A 118 -13.06 -18.39 10.25
C ASN A 118 -13.24 -18.21 8.75
N SER A 119 -12.51 -17.27 8.16
CA SER A 119 -12.63 -16.88 6.75
C SER A 119 -11.44 -17.38 5.92
N HIS A 120 -10.28 -17.54 6.55
CA HIS A 120 -9.06 -18.07 5.94
C HIS A 120 -8.74 -19.43 6.57
N TRP A 121 -9.19 -20.49 5.90
CA TRP A 121 -8.93 -21.86 6.33
C TRP A 121 -7.51 -22.34 5.95
N ILE A 122 -6.84 -21.63 5.04
CA ILE A 122 -5.49 -21.97 4.55
C ILE A 122 -4.52 -20.85 4.92
N GLN A 123 -3.45 -21.23 5.60
CA GLN A 123 -2.44 -20.32 6.14
C GLN A 123 -1.61 -19.59 5.06
N GLU A 124 -1.61 -20.12 3.83
CA GLU A 124 -0.95 -19.53 2.64
C GLU A 124 -1.72 -18.31 2.11
N ASP A 125 -3.00 -18.14 2.44
CA ASP A 125 -3.82 -16.95 2.12
C ASP A 125 -3.58 -15.79 3.11
N THR A 126 -2.41 -15.70 3.74
CA THR A 126 -2.05 -14.56 4.61
C THR A 126 -0.58 -14.16 4.46
N ASP A 127 0.08 -14.55 3.37
CA ASP A 127 1.50 -14.29 3.16
C ASP A 127 1.72 -12.86 2.65
N PRO A 128 2.79 -12.18 3.09
CA PRO A 128 3.01 -10.80 2.70
C PRO A 128 3.37 -10.68 1.22
N LEU A 129 3.00 -9.53 0.67
CA LEU A 129 3.08 -9.22 -0.74
C LEU A 129 4.40 -8.54 -1.06
N LEU A 130 5.04 -8.98 -2.14
CA LEU A 130 6.27 -8.38 -2.63
C LEU A 130 5.92 -7.26 -3.63
N LEU A 131 6.26 -6.03 -3.26
CA LEU A 131 6.12 -4.84 -4.08
C LEU A 131 7.51 -4.40 -4.57
N GLN A 132 7.72 -4.41 -5.88
CA GLN A 132 8.96 -3.97 -6.51
C GLN A 132 8.69 -2.71 -7.33
N ILE A 133 9.35 -1.60 -7.03
CA ILE A 133 9.17 -0.32 -7.73
C ILE A 133 10.50 0.22 -8.23
N LYS A 134 10.46 0.95 -9.34
CA LYS A 134 11.60 1.65 -9.95
C LYS A 134 11.15 3.06 -10.35
N PRO A 135 11.99 4.10 -10.15
CA PRO A 135 11.69 5.44 -10.64
C PRO A 135 11.41 5.44 -12.14
N ASP A 136 10.36 6.16 -12.55
CA ASP A 136 9.99 6.37 -13.95
C ASP A 136 9.44 7.80 -14.06
N PRO A 137 10.10 8.72 -14.78
CA PRO A 137 9.73 10.13 -14.82
C PRO A 137 8.43 10.43 -15.58
N ASP A 138 7.78 9.44 -16.19
CA ASP A 138 6.51 9.65 -16.88
C ASP A 138 5.41 10.13 -15.92
N ILE A 139 4.95 11.37 -16.12
CA ILE A 139 3.87 11.99 -15.34
C ILE A 139 2.56 11.23 -15.48
N LEU A 140 2.38 10.51 -16.58
CA LEU A 140 1.18 9.70 -16.82
C LEU A 140 1.16 8.45 -15.94
N ASN A 141 2.21 8.14 -15.19
CA ASN A 141 2.12 7.13 -14.13
C ASN A 141 1.02 7.44 -13.10
N TRP A 142 0.57 8.69 -13.02
CA TRP A 142 -0.65 9.07 -12.31
C TRP A 142 -1.63 9.81 -13.24
N PRO A 143 -2.48 9.08 -13.99
CA PRO A 143 -3.42 9.67 -14.93
C PRO A 143 -4.54 10.44 -14.21
N PRO A 144 -5.23 11.37 -14.92
CA PRO A 144 -6.35 12.12 -14.35
C PRO A 144 -7.43 11.26 -13.70
N GLU A 145 -7.65 10.05 -14.20
CA GLU A 145 -8.60 9.07 -13.69
C GLU A 145 -8.24 8.64 -12.27
N PHE A 146 -6.95 8.47 -11.96
CA PHE A 146 -6.49 8.18 -10.60
C PHE A 146 -6.56 9.41 -9.70
N ASP A 147 -6.24 10.58 -10.26
CA ASP A 147 -6.26 11.87 -9.56
C ASP A 147 -7.66 12.26 -9.06
N LYS A 148 -8.72 11.86 -9.78
CA LYS A 148 -10.12 12.06 -9.35
C LYS A 148 -10.43 11.39 -8.00
N ILE A 149 -9.75 10.29 -7.67
CA ILE A 149 -10.00 9.51 -6.44
C ILE A 149 -8.98 9.87 -5.36
N ILE A 150 -7.69 9.86 -5.71
CA ILE A 150 -6.59 10.23 -4.80
C ILE A 150 -5.84 11.39 -5.46
N PRO A 151 -6.13 12.64 -5.07
CA PRO A 151 -5.60 13.80 -5.78
C PRO A 151 -4.13 14.04 -5.43
N MET A 152 -3.39 14.51 -6.42
CA MET A 152 -2.07 15.12 -6.25
C MET A 152 -2.22 16.47 -5.52
N ILE A 153 -1.38 16.74 -4.52
CA ILE A 153 -1.53 17.90 -3.64
C ILE A 153 -0.34 18.85 -3.76
N GLY A 154 0.88 18.30 -3.82
CA GLY A 154 2.12 19.05 -3.85
C GLY A 154 2.41 19.64 -5.22
N PRO A 155 3.48 20.45 -5.38
CA PRO A 155 3.90 20.95 -6.68
C PRO A 155 4.54 19.85 -7.52
N GLU A 156 4.24 19.79 -8.82
CA GLU A 156 4.74 18.78 -9.77
C GLU A 156 6.27 18.66 -9.77
N THR A 157 6.98 19.78 -9.68
CA THR A 157 8.46 19.86 -9.67
C THR A 157 9.15 19.03 -8.57
N GLN A 158 8.39 18.49 -7.61
CA GLN A 158 8.92 17.73 -6.48
C GLN A 158 8.37 16.31 -6.40
N ARG A 159 7.56 15.90 -7.38
CA ARG A 159 7.02 14.54 -7.44
C ARG A 159 8.04 13.59 -8.06
N LEU A 160 8.21 12.44 -7.44
CA LEU A 160 8.96 11.34 -8.03
C LEU A 160 7.96 10.27 -8.44
N TYR A 161 7.77 10.12 -9.75
CA TYR A 161 6.94 9.09 -10.34
C TYR A 161 7.70 7.75 -10.40
N PHE A 162 6.95 6.65 -10.32
CA PHE A 162 7.50 5.31 -10.35
C PHE A 162 6.54 4.31 -10.97
N ARG A 163 7.12 3.19 -11.43
CA ARG A 163 6.41 2.00 -11.88
C ARG A 163 6.96 0.77 -11.20
N GLY A 164 6.17 -0.29 -11.19
CA GLY A 164 6.55 -1.50 -10.50
C GLY A 164 5.68 -2.68 -10.83
N LEU A 165 5.94 -3.74 -10.08
CA LEU A 165 5.18 -4.97 -10.09
C LEU A 165 4.93 -5.39 -8.65
N GLN A 166 3.73 -5.88 -8.41
CA GLN A 166 3.37 -6.60 -7.21
C GLN A 166 3.31 -8.09 -7.54
N ARG A 167 3.94 -8.93 -6.72
CA ARG A 167 3.96 -10.39 -6.86
C ARG A 167 3.26 -11.05 -5.69
N PHE A 168 2.34 -11.97 -5.98
CA PHE A 168 1.66 -12.82 -5.00
C PHE A 168 1.52 -14.22 -5.56
N ALA A 169 2.14 -15.21 -4.93
CA ALA A 169 2.27 -16.54 -5.50
C ALA A 169 2.75 -16.45 -6.97
N ASP A 170 1.96 -16.95 -7.92
CA ASP A 170 2.26 -16.92 -9.35
C ASP A 170 1.68 -15.69 -10.09
N ASP A 171 0.87 -14.88 -9.41
CA ASP A 171 0.24 -13.69 -9.99
C ASP A 171 1.19 -12.48 -9.96
N VAL A 172 1.17 -11.69 -11.04
CA VAL A 172 1.93 -10.45 -11.17
C VAL A 172 1.00 -9.32 -11.62
N TYR A 173 0.98 -8.23 -10.86
CA TYR A 173 0.15 -7.07 -11.14
C TYR A 173 0.99 -5.80 -11.33
N PRO A 174 0.73 -5.00 -12.39
CA PRO A 174 1.34 -3.69 -12.55
C PRO A 174 1.13 -2.77 -11.34
N VAL A 175 2.13 -1.93 -11.10
CA VAL A 175 2.06 -0.84 -10.12
C VAL A 175 2.48 0.47 -10.78
N ARG A 176 1.75 1.54 -10.50
CA ARG A 176 2.13 2.90 -10.90
C ARG A 176 1.86 3.86 -9.75
N GLY A 177 2.68 4.89 -9.59
CA GLY A 177 2.51 5.80 -8.47
C GLY A 177 3.48 6.96 -8.47
N PHE A 178 3.43 7.72 -7.39
CA PHE A 178 4.30 8.85 -7.14
C PHE A 178 4.56 9.04 -5.63
N THR A 179 5.58 9.85 -5.32
CA THR A 179 5.83 10.35 -3.96
C THR A 179 5.87 11.88 -3.93
N GLU A 180 5.49 12.47 -2.81
CA GLU A 180 5.51 13.92 -2.54
C GLU A 180 6.21 14.19 -1.19
N PRO A 181 7.18 15.12 -1.11
CA PRO A 181 7.83 15.44 0.16
C PRO A 181 6.92 16.23 1.10
N ILE A 182 6.86 15.83 2.36
CA ILE A 182 6.21 16.59 3.45
C ILE A 182 7.30 17.43 4.10
N ARG A 183 7.37 18.71 3.72
CA ARG A 183 8.51 19.58 4.06
C ARG A 183 8.57 19.97 5.53
N ALA A 184 7.42 20.23 6.13
CA ALA A 184 7.35 20.58 7.54
C ALA A 184 7.69 19.35 8.39
N PRO A 185 8.61 19.45 9.36
CA PRO A 185 8.85 18.36 10.30
C PRO A 185 7.55 17.98 11.01
N GLN A 186 7.20 16.69 10.98
CA GLN A 186 6.02 16.18 11.67
C GLN A 186 6.48 15.49 12.96
N GLY A 187 5.92 15.92 14.10
CA GLY A 187 6.32 15.41 15.42
C GLY A 187 7.79 15.68 15.77
N GLY A 188 8.40 16.71 15.18
CA GLY A 188 9.82 17.07 15.37
C GLY A 188 10.79 16.33 14.46
N PHE A 189 10.32 15.47 13.55
CA PHE A 189 11.16 14.71 12.63
C PHE A 189 11.00 15.21 11.19
N PRO A 190 12.09 15.56 10.47
CA PRO A 190 12.05 15.85 9.06
C PRO A 190 12.02 14.56 8.22
N GLY A 191 11.90 14.69 6.90
CA GLY A 191 12.07 13.56 5.96
C GLY A 191 10.83 12.68 5.77
N TRP A 192 9.65 13.18 6.11
CA TRP A 192 8.39 12.52 5.80
C TRP A 192 8.08 12.64 4.31
N GLN A 193 7.52 11.59 3.72
CA GLN A 193 7.05 11.60 2.34
C GLN A 193 5.63 11.03 2.29
N ARG A 194 4.76 11.66 1.52
CA ARG A 194 3.50 11.07 1.06
C ARG A 194 3.84 10.12 -0.10
N ILE A 195 3.20 8.96 -0.11
CA ILE A 195 3.28 8.01 -1.22
C ILE A 195 1.86 7.67 -1.68
N CYS A 196 1.67 7.69 -2.99
CA CYS A 196 0.44 7.26 -3.64
C CYS A 196 0.77 6.27 -4.74
N PHE A 197 0.03 5.18 -4.83
CA PHE A 197 0.19 4.21 -5.91
C PHE A 197 -1.10 3.46 -6.17
N ALA A 198 -1.17 2.84 -7.35
CA ALA A 198 -2.25 1.96 -7.74
C ALA A 198 -1.66 0.60 -8.11
N ILE A 199 -2.31 -0.47 -7.65
CA ILE A 199 -2.10 -1.83 -8.10
C ILE A 199 -3.37 -2.25 -8.84
N TYR A 200 -3.24 -2.84 -10.02
CA TYR A 200 -4.40 -3.11 -10.86
C TYR A 200 -4.25 -4.38 -11.70
N ALA A 201 -5.40 -4.91 -12.12
CA ALA A 201 -5.48 -5.84 -13.24
C ALA A 201 -6.25 -5.15 -14.38
N ALA A 202 -5.55 -4.89 -15.48
CA ALA A 202 -6.13 -4.26 -16.65
C ALA A 202 -6.93 -5.25 -17.51
N ASP A 203 -8.03 -4.80 -18.11
CA ASP A 203 -8.68 -5.51 -19.21
C ASP A 203 -7.76 -5.43 -20.44
N ARG A 204 -7.28 -6.58 -20.91
CA ARG A 204 -6.29 -6.66 -22.00
C ARG A 204 -6.87 -6.38 -23.37
N GLU A 205 -8.19 -6.39 -23.53
CA GLU A 205 -8.84 -5.95 -24.77
C GLU A 205 -8.82 -4.41 -24.88
N ARG A 206 -8.90 -3.71 -23.73
CA ARG A 206 -8.91 -2.24 -23.65
C ARG A 206 -7.51 -1.65 -23.49
N LEU A 207 -6.70 -2.24 -22.63
CA LEU A 207 -5.30 -1.87 -22.36
C LEU A 207 -4.36 -3.02 -22.77
N PRO A 208 -4.17 -3.24 -24.09
CA PRO A 208 -3.31 -4.30 -24.58
C PRO A 208 -1.85 -4.06 -24.20
N LEU A 209 -1.11 -5.16 -24.04
CA LEU A 209 0.34 -5.11 -23.90
C LEU A 209 0.98 -4.73 -25.24
N LEU A 210 1.84 -3.72 -25.21
CA LEU A 210 2.61 -3.30 -26.37
C LEU A 210 3.83 -4.21 -26.50
N LEU A 211 3.82 -5.12 -27.48
CA LEU A 211 4.98 -5.96 -27.79
C LEU A 211 6.17 -5.08 -28.17
N GLU A 212 7.25 -5.13 -27.39
CA GLU A 212 8.52 -4.52 -27.78
C GLU A 212 9.02 -5.19 -29.07
N THR A 213 8.87 -4.50 -30.19
CA THR A 213 9.34 -5.00 -31.48
C THR A 213 10.85 -4.82 -31.54
N GLY A 214 11.58 -5.82 -31.04
CA GLY A 214 12.98 -6.07 -31.36
C GLY A 214 14.02 -5.49 -30.41
N LYS A 215 14.64 -6.36 -29.62
CA LYS A 215 16.10 -6.58 -29.60
C LYS A 215 16.41 -7.85 -28.81
N SER A 216 16.74 -8.91 -29.54
CA SER A 216 17.50 -10.04 -29.01
C SER A 216 18.85 -9.53 -28.50
N GLY A 217 18.94 -9.30 -27.20
CA GLY A 217 20.18 -9.07 -26.48
C GLY A 217 20.01 -9.72 -25.11
N ARG A 218 20.98 -10.54 -24.69
CA ARG A 218 21.05 -11.10 -23.33
C ARG A 218 21.06 -9.93 -22.35
N TYR A 219 19.89 -9.56 -21.84
CA TYR A 219 19.79 -8.74 -20.64
C TYR A 219 19.84 -9.69 -19.45
N ASN A 220 20.69 -9.37 -18.49
CA ASN A 220 20.74 -10.08 -17.22
C ASN A 220 19.33 -10.03 -16.60
N ASP A 221 18.90 -11.18 -16.08
CA ASP A 221 17.55 -11.47 -15.58
C ASP A 221 17.16 -10.69 -14.30
N GLU A 222 17.84 -9.57 -14.00
CA GLU A 222 17.56 -8.66 -12.88
C GLU A 222 16.86 -7.35 -13.31
N ASP A 223 16.77 -7.09 -14.63
CA ASP A 223 16.06 -5.93 -15.22
C ASP A 223 14.63 -6.26 -15.69
N GLY A 224 14.04 -7.34 -15.16
CA GLY A 224 12.78 -7.94 -15.58
C GLY A 224 11.56 -7.02 -15.65
N CYS A 225 11.37 -6.44 -16.84
CA CYS A 225 10.10 -6.21 -17.56
C CYS A 225 8.98 -5.49 -16.78
N LEU A 226 9.06 -4.16 -16.69
CA LEU A 226 7.85 -3.36 -16.49
C LEU A 226 6.88 -3.64 -17.64
N LEU A 227 5.64 -4.01 -17.34
CA LEU A 227 4.64 -4.33 -18.35
C LEU A 227 4.34 -3.08 -19.19
N ASN A 228 4.75 -3.06 -20.46
CA ASN A 228 4.45 -1.96 -21.36
C ASN A 228 3.04 -2.13 -21.94
N GLU A 229 2.15 -1.20 -21.63
CA GLU A 229 0.72 -1.27 -21.89
C GLU A 229 0.30 -0.02 -22.66
N LEU A 230 -0.76 -0.12 -23.47
CA LEU A 230 -1.45 1.07 -23.93
C LEU A 230 -1.90 1.88 -22.70
N TRP A 231 -1.53 3.15 -22.65
CA TRP A 231 -1.68 3.98 -21.46
C TRP A 231 -1.78 5.46 -21.87
N PRO A 232 -2.56 6.32 -21.19
CA PRO A 232 -3.33 6.12 -19.94
C PRO A 232 -4.70 5.45 -20.14
N PRO A 233 -5.34 4.96 -19.05
CA PRO A 233 -6.74 4.56 -19.07
C PRO A 233 -7.65 5.77 -19.33
N VAL A 234 -8.83 5.50 -19.87
CA VAL A 234 -9.89 6.48 -20.14
C VAL A 234 -11.01 6.38 -19.09
N GLU A 235 -11.38 5.16 -18.70
CA GLU A 235 -12.49 4.88 -17.78
C GLU A 235 -12.15 3.70 -16.87
N LEU A 236 -12.19 3.92 -15.55
CA LEU A 236 -11.70 2.93 -14.57
C LEU A 236 -12.53 1.64 -14.61
N GLU A 237 -13.83 1.78 -14.77
CA GLU A 237 -14.84 0.72 -14.73
C GLU A 237 -14.74 -0.23 -15.92
N THR A 238 -14.22 0.23 -17.06
CA THR A 238 -14.09 -0.60 -18.27
C THR A 238 -12.67 -1.00 -18.59
N ASP A 239 -11.68 -0.21 -18.18
CA ASP A 239 -10.29 -0.47 -18.52
C ASP A 239 -9.59 -1.40 -17.51
N PHE A 240 -10.17 -1.57 -16.32
CA PHE A 240 -9.64 -2.45 -15.28
C PHE A 240 -10.67 -3.51 -14.85
N LEU A 241 -10.18 -4.74 -14.69
CA LEU A 241 -10.92 -5.81 -14.00
C LEU A 241 -11.04 -5.51 -12.50
N TRP A 242 -9.99 -4.90 -11.94
CA TRP A 242 -9.98 -4.28 -10.60
C TRP A 242 -8.81 -3.30 -10.51
N CYS A 243 -8.96 -2.27 -9.69
CA CYS A 243 -7.93 -1.26 -9.45
C CYS A 243 -8.00 -0.79 -8.00
N GLN A 244 -6.87 -0.87 -7.29
CA GLN A 244 -6.79 -0.49 -5.88
C GLN A 244 -5.74 0.61 -5.72
N GLY A 245 -6.19 1.73 -5.18
CA GLY A 245 -5.41 2.94 -4.95
C GLY A 245 -4.96 2.99 -3.50
N TYR A 246 -3.79 3.55 -3.26
CA TYR A 246 -3.14 3.58 -1.96
C TYR A 246 -2.67 4.98 -1.69
N GLU A 247 -2.91 5.42 -0.47
CA GLU A 247 -2.39 6.67 0.04
C GLU A 247 -1.81 6.43 1.43
N GLY A 248 -0.58 6.89 1.64
CA GLY A 248 0.06 6.75 2.93
C GLY A 248 1.28 7.63 3.09
N VAL A 249 2.03 7.35 4.16
CA VAL A 249 3.27 8.02 4.48
C VAL A 249 4.41 7.04 4.59
N ILE A 250 5.56 7.44 4.05
CA ILE A 250 6.85 6.83 4.33
C ILE A 250 7.43 7.55 5.55
N PHE A 251 7.77 6.78 6.58
CA PHE A 251 8.38 7.31 7.79
C PHE A 251 9.79 7.84 7.52
N PRO A 252 10.25 8.83 8.32
CA PRO A 252 11.64 9.28 8.30
C PRO A 252 12.61 8.09 8.35
N GLY A 253 13.59 8.10 7.45
CA GLY A 253 14.50 6.98 7.21
C GLY A 253 14.05 6.01 6.12
N GLY A 254 12.87 6.18 5.52
CA GLY A 254 12.54 5.56 4.22
C GLY A 254 12.29 4.05 4.22
N LYS A 255 12.17 3.40 5.39
CA LYS A 255 12.11 1.92 5.50
C LYS A 255 10.72 1.35 5.80
N ILE A 256 9.75 2.17 6.19
CA ILE A 256 8.39 1.71 6.50
C ILE A 256 7.41 2.70 5.89
N MET A 257 6.37 2.17 5.23
CA MET A 257 5.20 2.94 4.82
C MET A 257 3.93 2.37 5.45
N VAL A 258 3.03 3.25 5.83
CA VAL A 258 1.71 2.92 6.37
C VAL A 258 0.67 3.87 5.80
N GLY A 259 -0.56 3.38 5.63
CA GLY A 259 -1.63 4.20 5.07
C GLY A 259 -2.92 3.42 4.91
N GLN A 260 -3.73 3.85 3.95
CA GLN A 260 -4.98 3.21 3.58
C GLN A 260 -5.03 2.94 2.08
N TRP A 261 -5.69 1.85 1.70
CA TRP A 261 -6.06 1.55 0.34
C TRP A 261 -7.56 1.79 0.14
N VAL A 262 -7.95 2.00 -1.11
CA VAL A 262 -9.33 2.13 -1.57
C VAL A 262 -9.50 1.37 -2.89
N ASP A 263 -10.65 0.73 -3.10
CA ASP A 263 -11.05 0.30 -4.44
C ASP A 263 -11.38 1.54 -5.30
N MET A 264 -10.64 1.72 -6.40
CA MET A 264 -10.76 2.90 -7.27
C MET A 264 -11.94 2.82 -8.23
N ILE A 265 -12.51 1.63 -8.44
CA ILE A 265 -13.70 1.41 -9.27
C ILE A 265 -14.95 1.60 -8.41
N ASN A 266 -14.99 0.92 -7.25
CA ASN A 266 -16.06 1.05 -6.28
C ASN A 266 -15.50 1.58 -4.95
N THR A 267 -15.51 2.90 -4.79
CA THR A 267 -14.97 3.61 -3.63
C THR A 267 -15.77 3.41 -2.34
N THR A 268 -16.40 2.25 -2.14
CA THR A 268 -17.03 1.86 -0.88
C THR A 268 -16.12 0.97 -0.03
N GLU A 269 -15.11 0.35 -0.65
CA GLU A 269 -14.18 -0.53 0.04
C GLU A 269 -12.84 0.15 0.29
N SER A 270 -12.37 0.06 1.53
CA SER A 270 -11.09 0.58 1.95
C SER A 270 -10.53 -0.23 3.13
N GLY A 271 -9.25 -0.03 3.44
CA GLY A 271 -8.64 -0.62 4.61
C GLY A 271 -7.21 -0.14 4.84
N PRO A 272 -6.60 -0.52 5.96
CA PRO A 272 -5.22 -0.15 6.24
C PRO A 272 -4.24 -0.96 5.37
N PHE A 273 -3.03 -0.45 5.20
CA PHE A 273 -1.88 -1.20 4.68
C PHE A 273 -0.60 -0.89 5.47
N ILE A 274 0.36 -1.80 5.38
CA ILE A 274 1.73 -1.60 5.85
C ILE A 274 2.70 -2.28 4.89
N PHE A 275 3.78 -1.59 4.53
CA PHE A 275 4.94 -2.19 3.88
C PHE A 275 6.22 -1.76 4.57
N TRP A 276 7.24 -2.60 4.50
CA TRP A 276 8.59 -2.29 4.96
C TRP A 276 9.62 -2.77 3.96
N ASP A 277 10.76 -2.10 3.97
CA ASP A 277 11.93 -2.55 3.27
C ASP A 277 12.55 -3.74 4.00
N PHE A 278 12.99 -4.72 3.23
CA PHE A 278 13.54 -5.97 3.69
C PHE A 278 14.95 -6.25 3.12
N ARG A 279 15.55 -5.25 2.45
CA ARG A 279 16.90 -5.29 1.90
C ARG A 279 17.89 -4.45 2.71
#